data_AF-A0A817G951-F1
#
_entry.id   AF-A0A817G951-F1
#
_cell.length_a   1.000
_cell.length_b   1.000
_cell.length_c   1.000
_cell.angle_alpha   90.00
_cell.angle_beta   90.00
_cell.angle_gamma   90.00
#
_symmetry.space_group_name_H-M   'P 1'
#
loop_
_entity.id
_entity.type
_entity.pdbx_description
1 polymer ?
#
loop_
_entity_poly.entity_id
_entity_poly.type
_entity_poly.pdbx_seq_one_letter_code
_entity_poly.pdbx_strand_id
1 'polypeptide(L)'
;MANSRLLRNHIFIAAQQPNFVNLKTHQPLSWTCTNPNPSEVAQSLKGLSQARHLQEDFEARSKDKKLKTGGKLIHPSSRKAKQISKLECHAGRVVKKRQNTKAKYNNLRDRIQWFKDQLNENQTHLSQQEIHELIQRYLQRFQDELEQIDLKNQIGQRQKTPQYASRKALIETTINTEQHEYETNGIEIPNLTRIDAVKELRNWDGSVRLMPRLKLCLIKHNNSTSNKNDNINEIVSIDNENESMDSDVE
;
A
#
# COMPACT_ATOMS: atom_id res chain seq x y z
N MET A 1 -28.14 -8.51 68.21
CA MET A 1 -28.77 -8.88 66.93
C MET A 1 -28.05 -8.07 65.84
N ALA A 2 -27.41 -8.59 64.81
CA ALA A 2 -27.14 -9.94 64.34
C ALA A 2 -25.76 -9.92 63.65
N ASN A 3 -25.06 -11.05 63.73
CA ASN A 3 -23.80 -11.30 63.04
C ASN A 3 -24.02 -11.48 61.54
N SER A 4 -23.13 -10.97 60.69
CA SER A 4 -22.83 -11.63 59.41
C SER A 4 -21.35 -11.45 59.04
N ARG A 5 -20.57 -12.49 59.35
CA ARG A 5 -19.21 -12.71 58.84
C ARG A 5 -19.34 -13.09 57.37
N LEU A 6 -18.86 -12.25 56.46
CA LEU A 6 -18.64 -12.64 55.07
C LEU A 6 -17.25 -13.27 54.96
N LEU A 7 -17.26 -14.60 54.82
CA LEU A 7 -16.12 -15.45 54.54
C LEU A 7 -15.52 -15.08 53.17
N ARG A 8 -14.24 -14.70 53.16
CA ARG A 8 -13.44 -14.64 51.92
C ARG A 8 -13.10 -16.07 51.50
N ASN A 9 -13.87 -16.61 50.56
CA ASN A 9 -13.51 -17.84 49.87
C ASN A 9 -12.36 -17.53 48.90
N HIS A 10 -11.15 -17.88 49.31
CA HIS A 10 -9.97 -17.86 48.47
C HIS A 10 -10.02 -19.12 47.57
N ILE A 11 -10.59 -19.00 46.37
CA ILE A 11 -10.52 -20.07 45.38
C ILE A 11 -9.14 -19.99 44.72
N PHE A 12 -8.27 -20.92 45.09
CA PHE A 12 -6.99 -21.15 44.42
C PHE A 12 -7.28 -21.96 43.14
N ILE A 13 -7.47 -21.27 42.01
CA ILE A 13 -7.53 -21.93 40.71
C ILE A 13 -6.09 -22.27 40.31
N ALA A 14 -5.69 -23.51 40.53
CA ALA A 14 -4.48 -24.05 39.94
C ALA A 14 -4.66 -24.05 38.41
N ALA A 15 -3.92 -23.17 37.72
CA ALA A 15 -3.86 -23.15 36.26
C ALA A 15 -3.13 -24.41 35.77
N GLN A 16 -3.90 -25.45 35.49
CA GLN A 16 -3.41 -26.64 34.82
C GLN A 16 -3.14 -26.29 33.36
N GLN A 17 -1.87 -26.28 32.96
CA GLN A 17 -1.43 -26.00 31.60
C GLN A 17 -2.02 -27.05 30.63
N PRO A 18 -2.48 -26.67 29.43
CA PRO A 18 -2.92 -27.65 28.44
C PRO A 18 -1.72 -28.42 27.89
N ASN A 19 -1.70 -29.73 28.13
CA ASN A 19 -0.76 -30.66 27.49
C ASN A 19 -1.07 -30.80 26.01
N PHE A 20 -0.45 -29.98 25.17
CA PHE A 20 -0.40 -30.20 23.73
C PHE A 20 0.69 -31.23 23.43
N VAL A 21 0.29 -32.43 23.01
CA VAL A 21 1.19 -33.51 22.59
C VAL A 21 1.33 -33.46 21.07
N ASN A 22 2.56 -33.49 20.57
CA ASN A 22 2.84 -33.54 19.13
C ASN A 22 2.50 -34.93 18.58
N LEU A 23 1.48 -35.02 17.72
CA LEU A 23 0.92 -36.27 17.17
C LEU A 23 1.85 -37.05 16.22
N LYS A 24 3.11 -36.61 16.00
CA LYS A 24 4.07 -37.34 15.16
C LYS A 24 5.20 -38.05 15.92
N THR A 25 5.49 -37.71 17.18
CA THR A 25 6.72 -38.21 17.83
C THR A 25 6.58 -38.68 19.28
N HIS A 26 5.42 -38.54 19.94
CA HIS A 26 5.22 -39.00 21.32
C HIS A 26 6.37 -38.64 22.29
N GLN A 27 6.90 -37.42 22.20
CA GLN A 27 7.87 -36.87 23.16
C GLN A 27 7.30 -35.62 23.83
N PRO A 28 7.51 -35.42 25.14
CA PRO A 28 7.06 -34.21 25.84
C PRO A 28 7.82 -32.97 25.35
N LEU A 29 7.10 -31.89 25.06
CA LEU A 29 7.68 -30.58 24.75
C LEU A 29 8.32 -29.99 26.02
N SER A 30 9.60 -30.27 26.24
CA SER A 30 10.43 -29.54 27.19
C SER A 30 10.77 -28.17 26.61
N TRP A 31 10.54 -27.09 27.37
CA TRP A 31 11.07 -25.76 27.09
C TRP A 31 12.59 -25.75 27.28
N THR A 32 13.33 -26.25 26.30
CA THR A 32 14.76 -25.96 26.22
C THR A 32 14.89 -24.56 25.67
N CYS A 33 15.34 -23.61 26.49
CA CYS A 33 15.83 -22.32 26.03
C CYS A 33 17.07 -22.57 25.14
N THR A 34 16.85 -22.80 23.85
CA THR A 34 17.91 -22.71 22.85
C THR A 34 18.24 -21.23 22.74
N ASN A 35 19.34 -20.82 23.38
CA ASN A 35 19.90 -19.49 23.22
C ASN A 35 20.12 -19.26 21.72
N PRO A 36 19.47 -18.26 21.09
CA PRO A 36 19.64 -18.03 19.67
C PRO A 36 21.11 -17.69 19.40
N ASN A 37 21.66 -18.28 18.34
CA ASN A 37 23.03 -18.05 17.90
C ASN A 37 23.28 -16.54 17.78
N PRO A 38 24.34 -15.98 18.40
CA PRO A 38 24.64 -14.55 18.34
C PRO A 38 24.68 -13.97 16.93
N SER A 39 25.00 -14.77 15.91
CA SER A 39 25.04 -14.33 14.52
C SER A 39 23.65 -14.15 13.87
N GLU A 40 22.63 -14.91 14.28
CA GLU A 40 21.26 -14.83 13.73
C GLU A 40 20.49 -13.65 14.33
N VAL A 41 20.66 -13.40 15.63
CA VAL A 41 20.09 -12.21 16.29
C VAL A 41 20.71 -10.93 15.71
N ALA A 42 22.01 -10.96 15.41
CA ALA A 42 22.71 -9.83 14.80
C ALA A 42 22.27 -9.55 13.36
N GLN A 43 21.80 -10.54 12.59
CA GLN A 43 21.30 -10.33 11.23
C GLN A 43 19.86 -9.82 11.21
N SER A 44 19.00 -10.30 12.12
CA SER A 44 17.63 -9.79 12.29
C SER A 44 17.60 -8.32 12.76
N LEU A 45 18.51 -7.93 13.67
CA LEU A 45 18.65 -6.55 14.13
C LEU A 45 19.23 -5.60 13.07
N LYS A 46 19.98 -6.09 12.08
CA LYS A 46 20.53 -5.29 10.97
C LYS A 46 19.47 -4.87 9.96
N GLY A 47 18.47 -5.73 9.67
CA GLY A 47 17.35 -5.39 8.78
C GLY A 47 16.39 -4.36 9.39
N LEU A 48 16.12 -4.46 10.70
CA LEU A 48 15.32 -3.48 11.44
C LEU A 48 16.08 -2.16 11.70
N SER A 49 17.41 -2.20 11.76
CA SER A 49 18.29 -1.03 11.85
C SER A 49 18.26 -0.19 10.58
N GLN A 50 18.25 -0.78 9.39
CA GLN A 50 18.27 -0.03 8.13
C GLN A 50 16.95 0.72 7.84
N ALA A 51 15.80 0.15 8.26
CA ALA A 51 14.51 0.83 8.16
C ALA A 51 14.32 1.93 9.22
N ARG A 52 14.91 1.76 10.42
CA ARG A 52 14.95 2.81 11.46
C ARG A 52 15.88 3.96 11.05
N HIS A 53 17.02 3.65 10.43
CA HIS A 53 17.99 4.65 10.01
C HIS A 53 17.42 5.63 8.98
N LEU A 54 16.67 5.15 7.98
CA LEU A 54 16.06 6.03 6.97
C LEU A 54 14.87 6.88 7.50
N GLN A 55 14.17 6.39 8.53
CA GLN A 55 13.10 7.15 9.20
C GLN A 55 13.70 8.19 10.17
N GLU A 56 14.73 7.80 10.92
CA GLU A 56 15.49 8.65 11.84
C GLU A 56 16.25 9.76 11.12
N ASP A 57 16.80 9.52 9.93
CA ASP A 57 17.51 10.53 9.15
C ASP A 57 16.58 11.63 8.60
N PHE A 58 15.32 11.29 8.29
CA PHE A 58 14.32 12.27 7.85
C PHE A 58 13.79 13.12 9.02
N GLU A 59 13.58 12.50 10.18
CA GLU A 59 13.20 13.19 11.42
C GLU A 59 14.36 14.00 12.03
N ALA A 60 15.61 13.56 11.86
CA ALA A 60 16.82 14.28 12.26
C ALA A 60 17.02 15.54 11.42
N ARG A 61 16.88 15.45 10.09
CA ARG A 61 17.01 16.63 9.20
C ARG A 61 15.91 17.68 9.42
N SER A 62 14.75 17.25 9.91
CA SER A 62 13.65 18.11 10.40
C SER A 62 13.98 18.77 11.75
N LYS A 63 14.58 18.02 12.68
CA LYS A 63 15.02 18.53 14.00
C LYS A 63 16.23 19.46 13.92
N ASP A 64 17.15 19.24 12.99
CA ASP A 64 18.40 20.00 12.87
C ASP A 64 18.19 21.42 12.32
N LYS A 65 17.08 21.65 11.59
CA LYS A 65 16.62 22.99 11.20
C LYS A 65 15.56 23.57 12.13
N LYS A 66 15.30 22.96 13.30
CA LYS A 66 14.71 23.69 14.43
C LYS A 66 15.76 24.71 14.83
N LEU A 67 15.69 25.89 14.20
CA LEU A 67 16.62 27.00 14.42
C LEU A 67 16.96 27.02 15.90
N LYS A 68 18.25 26.89 16.23
CA LYS A 68 18.83 27.06 17.56
C LYS A 68 18.39 28.41 18.15
N THR A 69 17.16 28.50 18.61
CA THR A 69 16.72 29.37 19.68
C THR A 69 16.83 28.49 20.89
N GLY A 70 17.98 28.49 21.57
CA GLY A 70 18.18 27.69 22.78
C GLY A 70 17.10 28.01 23.84
N GLY A 71 15.94 27.37 23.74
CA GLY A 71 14.75 27.58 24.57
C GLY A 71 13.99 28.90 24.40
N LYS A 72 14.42 29.85 23.56
CA LYS A 72 13.80 31.19 23.52
C LYS A 72 12.42 31.18 22.84
N LEU A 73 11.40 31.67 23.55
CA LEU A 73 10.05 31.90 23.02
C LEU A 73 10.10 32.96 21.92
N ILE A 74 9.69 32.60 20.71
CA ILE A 74 9.61 33.50 19.56
C ILE A 74 8.16 33.97 19.45
N HIS A 75 7.93 35.29 19.34
CA HIS A 75 6.59 35.82 19.07
C HIS A 75 6.10 35.34 17.68
N PRO A 76 4.83 34.90 17.53
CA PRO A 76 4.31 34.31 16.28
C PRO A 76 4.45 35.22 15.06
N SER A 77 4.35 36.54 15.23
CA SER A 77 4.51 37.51 14.13
C SER A 77 5.97 37.88 13.80
N SER A 78 6.95 37.39 14.57
CA SER A 78 8.37 37.72 14.39
C SER A 78 8.90 37.25 13.03
N ARG A 79 9.89 37.97 12.48
CA ARG A 79 10.61 37.57 11.25
C ARG A 79 11.14 36.14 11.36
N LYS A 80 11.65 35.76 12.52
CA LYS A 80 12.19 34.41 12.78
C LYS A 80 11.08 33.35 12.76
N ALA A 81 9.91 33.63 13.33
CA ALA A 81 8.75 32.74 13.28
C ALA A 81 8.25 32.56 11.82
N LYS A 82 8.17 33.64 11.05
CA LYS A 82 7.82 33.59 9.62
C LYS A 82 8.82 32.76 8.81
N GLN A 83 10.11 32.87 9.10
CA GLN A 83 11.14 32.05 8.43
C GLN A 83 10.98 30.56 8.74
N ILE A 84 10.77 30.20 10.02
CA ILE A 84 10.51 28.82 10.44
C ILE A 84 9.27 28.27 9.73
N SER A 85 8.16 29.01 9.75
CA SER A 85 6.91 28.61 9.09
C SER A 85 7.09 28.40 7.57
N LYS A 86 7.88 29.25 6.89
CA LYS A 86 8.20 29.05 5.47
C LYS A 86 8.99 27.75 5.23
N LEU A 87 9.98 27.46 6.07
CA LEU A 87 10.78 26.23 5.98
C LEU A 87 9.93 24.99 6.25
N GLU A 88 9.07 25.02 7.26
CA GLU A 88 8.12 23.94 7.58
C GLU A 88 7.12 23.73 6.43
N CYS A 89 6.56 24.81 5.88
CA CYS A 89 5.66 24.73 4.73
C CYS A 89 6.36 24.12 3.50
N HIS A 90 7.61 24.50 3.24
CA HIS A 90 8.40 23.91 2.16
C HIS A 90 8.68 22.42 2.41
N ALA A 91 9.14 22.05 3.60
CA ALA A 91 9.38 20.66 3.97
C ALA A 91 8.10 19.81 3.85
N GLY A 92 6.96 20.32 4.33
CA GLY A 92 5.66 19.69 4.19
C GLY A 92 5.24 19.49 2.73
N ARG A 93 5.49 20.48 1.86
CA ARG A 93 5.25 20.35 0.41
C ARG A 93 6.12 19.27 -0.23
N VAL A 94 7.41 19.19 0.12
CA VAL A 94 8.34 18.18 -0.40
C VAL A 94 7.90 16.77 0.05
N VAL A 95 7.55 16.59 1.32
CA VAL A 95 7.02 15.32 1.85
C VAL A 95 5.74 14.92 1.12
N LYS A 96 4.78 15.84 0.98
CA LYS A 96 3.52 15.58 0.29
C LYS A 96 3.75 15.20 -1.17
N LYS A 97 4.66 15.87 -1.88
CA LYS A 97 5.04 15.51 -3.25
C LYS A 97 5.58 14.08 -3.33
N ARG A 98 6.49 13.69 -2.42
CA ARG A 98 7.06 12.33 -2.36
C ARG A 98 6.00 11.27 -2.01
N GLN A 99 5.08 11.58 -1.09
CA GLN A 99 3.98 10.69 -0.74
C GLN A 99 3.02 10.50 -1.92
N ASN A 100 2.68 11.57 -2.63
CA ASN A 100 1.81 11.51 -3.80
C ASN A 100 2.44 10.69 -4.93
N THR A 101 3.73 10.88 -5.23
CA THR A 101 4.41 10.06 -6.25
C THR A 101 4.45 8.60 -5.84
N LYS A 102 4.82 8.31 -4.58
CA LYS A 102 4.80 6.94 -4.05
C LYS A 102 3.42 6.29 -4.14
N ALA A 103 2.36 7.02 -3.79
CA ALA A 103 0.98 6.53 -3.89
C ALA A 103 0.59 6.20 -5.33
N LYS A 104 0.94 7.05 -6.31
CA LYS A 104 0.71 6.78 -7.73
C LYS A 104 1.38 5.48 -8.18
N TYR A 105 2.66 5.32 -7.87
CA TYR A 105 3.41 4.12 -8.22
C TYR A 105 2.88 2.86 -7.52
N ASN A 106 2.44 2.98 -6.27
CA ASN A 106 1.83 1.86 -5.55
C ASN A 106 0.49 1.46 -6.18
N ASN A 107 -0.37 2.42 -6.54
CA ASN A 107 -1.64 2.12 -7.20
C ASN A 107 -1.42 1.40 -8.54
N LEU A 108 -0.46 1.87 -9.34
CA LEU A 108 -0.12 1.22 -10.61
C LEU A 108 0.49 -0.17 -10.38
N ARG A 109 1.35 -0.33 -9.39
CA ARG A 109 1.90 -1.63 -8.99
C ARG A 109 0.79 -2.61 -8.58
N ASP A 110 -0.14 -2.20 -7.74
CA ASP A 110 -1.23 -3.05 -7.27
C ASP A 110 -2.18 -3.41 -8.42
N ARG A 111 -2.42 -2.48 -9.35
CA ARG A 111 -3.13 -2.74 -10.62
C ARG A 111 -2.41 -3.83 -11.41
N ILE A 112 -1.13 -3.63 -11.76
CA ILE A 112 -0.32 -4.59 -12.52
C ILE A 112 -0.29 -5.97 -11.83
N GLN A 113 -0.14 -5.99 -10.50
CA GLN A 113 -0.15 -7.21 -9.71
C GLN A 113 -1.47 -7.96 -9.86
N TRP A 114 -2.61 -7.27 -9.77
CA TRP A 114 -3.92 -7.89 -9.99
C TRP A 114 -4.01 -8.52 -11.38
N PHE A 115 -3.56 -7.82 -12.43
CA PHE A 115 -3.53 -8.36 -13.80
C PHE A 115 -2.64 -9.60 -13.90
N LYS A 116 -1.49 -9.59 -13.23
CA LYS A 116 -0.59 -10.75 -13.16
C LYS A 116 -1.27 -11.95 -12.49
N ASP A 117 -1.98 -11.73 -11.39
CA ASP A 117 -2.63 -12.79 -10.61
C ASP A 117 -3.82 -13.44 -11.35
N GLN A 118 -4.44 -12.71 -12.29
CA GLN A 118 -5.48 -13.25 -13.17
C GLN A 118 -4.96 -14.06 -14.37
N LEU A 119 -3.65 -14.04 -14.64
CA LEU A 119 -3.08 -14.81 -15.75
C LEU A 119 -2.93 -16.28 -15.39
N ASN A 120 -3.45 -17.16 -16.25
CA ASN A 120 -3.21 -18.59 -16.12
C ASN A 120 -1.76 -18.91 -16.51
N GLU A 121 -1.15 -19.88 -15.82
CA GLU A 121 0.24 -20.30 -16.05
C GLU A 121 0.51 -20.73 -17.51
N ASN A 122 -0.52 -21.18 -18.23
CA ASN A 122 -0.39 -21.67 -19.61
C ASN A 122 -0.62 -20.61 -20.69
N GLN A 123 -1.13 -19.42 -20.35
CA GLN A 123 -1.46 -18.39 -21.34
C GLN A 123 -0.24 -17.54 -21.71
N THR A 124 0.19 -17.62 -22.97
CA THR A 124 1.38 -16.91 -23.49
C THR A 124 1.06 -15.51 -24.03
N HIS A 125 -0.16 -15.30 -24.48
CA HIS A 125 -0.70 -14.03 -24.98
C HIS A 125 -2.22 -14.04 -24.83
N LEU A 126 -2.83 -12.86 -24.82
CA LEU A 126 -4.27 -12.66 -24.80
C LEU A 126 -4.74 -11.89 -26.03
N SER A 127 -5.92 -12.24 -26.52
CA SER A 127 -6.65 -11.45 -27.53
C SER A 127 -7.14 -10.14 -26.93
N GLN A 128 -7.32 -9.11 -27.77
CA GLN A 128 -7.87 -7.83 -27.32
C GLN A 128 -9.23 -7.99 -26.63
N GLN A 129 -10.08 -8.90 -27.12
CA GLN A 129 -11.39 -9.19 -26.50
C GLN A 129 -11.25 -9.73 -25.08
N GLU A 130 -10.35 -10.71 -24.88
CA GLU A 130 -10.08 -11.29 -23.56
C GLU A 130 -9.50 -10.24 -22.60
N ILE A 131 -8.69 -9.32 -23.11
CA ILE A 131 -8.17 -8.20 -22.32
C ILE A 131 -9.31 -7.28 -21.87
N HIS A 132 -10.27 -6.95 -22.74
CA HIS A 132 -11.44 -6.15 -22.34
C HIS A 132 -12.30 -6.86 -21.29
N GLU A 133 -12.52 -8.17 -21.42
CA GLU A 133 -13.22 -8.95 -20.39
C GLU A 133 -12.47 -8.92 -19.05
N LEU A 134 -11.15 -9.00 -19.09
CA LEU A 134 -10.30 -8.98 -17.90
C LEU A 134 -10.31 -7.59 -17.24
N ILE A 135 -10.36 -6.51 -18.03
CA ILE A 135 -10.60 -5.14 -17.53
C ILE A 135 -11.97 -5.02 -16.86
N GLN A 136 -13.01 -5.61 -17.46
CA GLN A 136 -14.34 -5.57 -16.86
C GLN A 136 -14.37 -6.26 -15.49
N ARG A 137 -13.69 -7.40 -15.37
CA ARG A 137 -13.50 -8.08 -14.07
C ARG A 137 -12.71 -7.21 -13.08
N TYR A 138 -11.69 -6.47 -13.55
CA TYR A 138 -10.93 -5.55 -12.72
C TYR A 138 -11.81 -4.45 -12.13
N LEU A 139 -12.69 -3.85 -12.95
CA LEU A 139 -13.61 -2.79 -12.51
C LEU A 139 -14.67 -3.32 -11.52
N GLN A 140 -15.03 -4.60 -11.63
CA GLN A 140 -16.01 -5.26 -10.75
C GLN A 140 -15.41 -5.83 -9.47
N ARG A 141 -14.10 -5.70 -9.23
CA ARG A 141 -13.40 -6.35 -8.11
C ARG A 141 -13.91 -5.99 -6.71
N PHE A 142 -14.60 -4.86 -6.56
CA PHE A 142 -15.17 -4.41 -5.29
C PHE A 142 -16.67 -4.65 -5.14
N GLN A 143 -17.31 -5.30 -6.12
CA GLN A 143 -18.76 -5.49 -6.12
C GLN A 143 -19.22 -6.26 -4.88
N ASP A 144 -18.51 -7.32 -4.50
CA ASP A 144 -18.80 -8.14 -3.32
C ASP A 144 -18.66 -7.32 -2.01
N GLU A 145 -17.65 -6.43 -1.94
CA GLU A 145 -17.44 -5.57 -0.76
C GLU A 145 -18.56 -4.54 -0.62
N LEU A 146 -18.99 -3.94 -1.74
CA LEU A 146 -20.11 -3.00 -1.76
C LEU A 146 -21.43 -3.67 -1.36
N GLU A 147 -21.70 -4.86 -1.91
CA GLU A 147 -22.89 -5.64 -1.56
C GLU A 147 -22.90 -6.01 -0.07
N GLN A 148 -21.75 -6.40 0.49
CA GLN A 148 -21.64 -6.70 1.92
C GLN A 148 -21.91 -5.47 2.80
N ILE A 149 -21.40 -4.30 2.42
CA ILE A 149 -21.66 -3.04 3.14
C ILE A 149 -23.15 -2.70 3.07
N ASP A 150 -23.77 -2.84 1.90
CA ASP A 150 -25.19 -2.54 1.69
C ASP A 150 -26.09 -3.48 2.49
N LEU A 151 -25.78 -4.78 2.52
CA LEU A 151 -26.53 -5.75 3.33
C LEU A 151 -26.43 -5.43 4.84
N LYS A 152 -25.24 -5.08 5.34
CA LYS A 152 -25.05 -4.71 6.76
C LYS A 152 -25.85 -3.46 7.12
N ASN A 153 -25.87 -2.47 6.23
CA ASN A 153 -26.66 -1.26 6.40
C ASN A 153 -28.16 -1.55 6.34
N GLN A 154 -28.59 -2.49 5.48
CA GLN A 154 -29.99 -2.93 5.39
C GLN A 154 -30.49 -3.63 6.65
N ILE A 155 -29.64 -4.39 7.36
CA ILE A 155 -30.00 -5.06 8.62
C ILE A 155 -29.99 -4.07 9.80
N GLY A 156 -29.13 -3.05 9.74
CA GLY A 156 -28.88 -2.09 10.82
C GLY A 156 -29.83 -0.90 10.91
N GLN A 157 -31.03 -0.92 10.29
CA GLN A 157 -31.96 0.24 10.09
C GLN A 157 -32.28 1.10 11.33
N ARG A 158 -31.97 0.63 12.54
CA ARG A 158 -32.12 1.40 13.78
C ARG A 158 -31.00 2.42 14.02
N GLN A 159 -29.85 2.28 13.34
CA GLN A 159 -28.72 3.19 13.48
C GLN A 159 -28.82 4.32 12.45
N LYS A 160 -28.79 5.58 12.93
CA LYS A 160 -28.89 6.79 12.08
C LYS A 160 -27.67 7.04 11.20
N THR A 161 -26.56 6.33 11.43
CA THR A 161 -25.31 6.51 10.70
C THR A 161 -24.95 5.22 9.98
N PRO A 162 -24.77 5.25 8.65
CA PRO A 162 -24.40 4.05 7.89
C PRO A 162 -23.03 3.56 8.33
N GLN A 163 -22.92 2.25 8.54
CA GLN A 163 -21.65 1.60 8.84
C GLN A 163 -20.77 1.63 7.58
N TYR A 164 -19.46 1.81 7.77
CA TYR A 164 -18.47 1.82 6.69
C TYR A 164 -18.65 2.91 5.60
N ALA A 165 -19.34 4.00 5.91
CA ALA A 165 -19.59 5.10 4.95
C ALA A 165 -18.31 5.65 4.29
N SER A 166 -17.23 5.83 5.06
CA SER A 166 -15.95 6.33 4.54
C SER A 166 -15.28 5.34 3.58
N ARG A 167 -15.38 4.04 3.86
CA ARG A 167 -14.83 2.98 3.00
C ARG A 167 -15.63 2.87 1.71
N LYS A 168 -16.96 2.87 1.78
CA LYS A 168 -17.85 2.87 0.62
C LYS A 168 -17.54 4.04 -0.32
N ALA A 169 -17.47 5.27 0.21
CA ALA A 169 -17.14 6.46 -0.59
C ALA A 169 -15.77 6.38 -1.27
N LEU A 170 -14.76 5.81 -0.60
CA LEU A 170 -13.43 5.59 -1.18
C LEU A 170 -13.48 4.60 -2.35
N ILE A 171 -14.20 3.49 -2.19
CA ILE A 171 -14.36 2.47 -3.23
C ILE A 171 -15.09 3.05 -4.43
N GLU A 172 -16.23 3.72 -4.21
CA GLU A 172 -17.01 4.37 -5.27
C GLU A 172 -16.17 5.39 -6.02
N THR A 173 -15.41 6.24 -5.31
CA THR A 173 -14.51 7.21 -5.95
C THR A 173 -13.44 6.51 -6.79
N THR A 174 -12.90 5.39 -6.32
CA THR A 174 -11.88 4.61 -7.03
C THR A 174 -12.47 4.00 -8.31
N ILE A 175 -13.62 3.34 -8.21
CA ILE A 175 -14.33 2.73 -9.35
C ILE A 175 -14.68 3.81 -10.38
N ASN A 176 -15.26 4.93 -9.95
CA ASN A 176 -15.64 6.03 -10.84
C ASN A 176 -14.43 6.61 -11.59
N THR A 177 -13.29 6.75 -10.88
CA THR A 177 -12.05 7.24 -11.51
C THR A 177 -11.53 6.24 -12.54
N GLU A 178 -11.51 4.94 -12.22
CA GLU A 178 -11.01 3.91 -13.13
C GLU A 178 -11.94 3.68 -14.34
N GLN A 179 -13.26 3.74 -14.13
CA GLN A 179 -14.25 3.70 -15.22
C GLN A 179 -14.09 4.91 -16.14
N HIS A 180 -13.97 6.11 -15.58
CA HIS A 180 -13.75 7.32 -16.35
C HIS A 180 -12.43 7.27 -17.14
N GLU A 181 -11.35 6.76 -16.53
CA GLU A 181 -10.07 6.51 -17.20
C GLU A 181 -10.26 5.58 -18.40
N TYR A 182 -10.96 4.46 -18.22
CA TYR A 182 -11.19 3.48 -19.28
C TYR A 182 -12.01 4.02 -20.46
N GLU A 183 -13.02 4.84 -20.18
CA GLU A 183 -13.90 5.44 -21.19
C GLU A 183 -13.24 6.58 -21.98
N THR A 184 -12.44 7.43 -21.32
CA THR A 184 -11.91 8.67 -21.92
C THR A 184 -10.50 8.51 -22.47
N ASN A 185 -9.55 8.20 -21.59
CA ASN A 185 -8.12 8.26 -21.88
C ASN A 185 -7.53 6.87 -22.17
N GLY A 186 -8.18 5.82 -21.69
CA GLY A 186 -7.69 4.46 -21.64
C GLY A 186 -7.03 4.15 -20.30
N ILE A 187 -7.23 2.93 -19.82
CA ILE A 187 -6.64 2.43 -18.58
C ILE A 187 -5.24 1.87 -18.86
N GLU A 188 -4.27 2.23 -18.02
CA GLU A 188 -2.88 1.76 -18.12
C GLU A 188 -2.72 0.35 -17.52
N ILE A 189 -2.31 -0.61 -18.35
CA ILE A 189 -2.22 -2.05 -18.03
C ILE A 189 -0.96 -2.63 -18.70
N PRO A 190 -0.35 -3.72 -18.21
CA PRO A 190 0.67 -4.45 -18.95
C PRO A 190 0.21 -4.86 -20.34
N ASN A 191 1.10 -4.81 -21.32
CA ASN A 191 0.80 -5.31 -22.66
C ASN A 191 0.69 -6.83 -22.64
N LEU A 192 -0.54 -7.35 -22.62
CA LEU A 192 -0.82 -8.79 -22.58
C LEU A 192 -0.90 -9.43 -23.97
N THR A 193 -0.84 -8.63 -25.04
CA THR A 193 -0.86 -9.11 -26.43
C THR A 193 0.51 -9.64 -26.86
N ARG A 194 1.60 -9.07 -26.33
CA ARG A 194 2.98 -9.46 -26.67
C ARG A 194 3.49 -10.52 -25.71
N ILE A 195 3.97 -11.64 -26.28
CA ILE A 195 4.53 -12.78 -25.51
C ILE A 195 5.71 -12.33 -24.63
N ASP A 196 6.58 -11.46 -25.14
CA ASP A 196 7.76 -10.98 -24.40
C ASP A 196 7.35 -10.19 -23.14
N ALA A 197 6.34 -9.34 -23.26
CA ALA A 197 5.82 -8.54 -22.16
C ALA A 197 5.16 -9.43 -21.09
N VAL A 198 4.45 -10.49 -21.50
CA VAL A 198 3.87 -11.47 -20.58
C VAL A 198 4.97 -12.22 -19.80
N LYS A 199 6.09 -12.57 -20.45
CA LYS A 199 7.24 -13.18 -19.77
C LYS A 199 7.89 -12.24 -18.75
N GLU A 200 8.10 -10.98 -19.12
CA GLU A 200 8.63 -9.95 -18.21
C GLU A 200 7.70 -9.75 -17.00
N LEU A 201 6.38 -9.70 -17.23
CA LEU A 201 5.37 -9.56 -16.18
C LEU A 201 5.35 -10.77 -15.22
N ARG A 202 5.52 -12.00 -15.73
CA ARG A 202 5.60 -13.21 -14.90
C ARG A 202 6.81 -13.18 -13.97
N ASN A 203 7.97 -12.79 -14.50
CA ASN A 203 9.22 -12.73 -13.75
C ASN A 203 9.29 -11.54 -12.78
N TRP A 204 8.41 -10.56 -12.92
CA TRP A 204 8.36 -9.40 -12.05
C TRP A 204 7.94 -9.77 -10.63
N ASP A 205 8.71 -9.31 -9.64
CA ASP A 205 8.57 -9.63 -8.21
C ASP A 205 7.58 -8.70 -7.46
N GLY A 206 6.88 -7.83 -8.18
CA GLY A 206 6.02 -6.81 -7.58
C GLY A 206 6.80 -5.58 -7.07
N SER A 207 8.08 -5.44 -7.40
CA SER A 207 8.90 -4.29 -7.00
C SER A 207 8.58 -3.05 -7.84
N VAL A 208 8.23 -1.95 -7.14
CA VAL A 208 7.97 -0.63 -7.75
C VAL A 208 9.19 -0.09 -8.51
N ARG A 209 10.41 -0.48 -8.12
CA ARG A 209 11.65 0.00 -8.76
C ARG A 209 11.81 -0.53 -10.19
N LEU A 210 11.32 -1.74 -10.44
CA LEU A 210 11.40 -2.40 -11.74
C LEU A 210 10.18 -2.09 -12.63
N MET A 211 9.16 -1.43 -12.07
CA MET A 211 7.92 -1.10 -12.77
C MET A 211 8.14 -0.27 -14.06
N PRO A 212 9.07 0.71 -14.13
CA PRO A 212 9.32 1.45 -15.37
C PRO A 212 9.87 0.59 -16.51
N ARG A 213 10.41 -0.61 -16.22
CA ARG A 213 10.92 -1.53 -17.24
C ARG A 213 9.81 -2.36 -17.89
N LEU A 214 8.63 -2.43 -17.26
CA LEU A 214 7.51 -3.21 -17.78
C LEU A 214 6.90 -2.50 -18.98
N LYS A 215 6.54 -3.29 -20.00
CA LYS A 215 5.82 -2.78 -21.17
C LYS A 215 4.36 -2.55 -20.82
N LEU A 216 4.01 -1.30 -20.55
CA LEU A 216 2.64 -0.86 -20.29
C LEU A 216 2.01 -0.30 -21.57
N CYS A 217 0.70 -0.48 -21.72
CA CYS A 217 -0.08 0.13 -22.78
C CYS A 217 -1.39 0.71 -22.21
N LEU A 218 -1.96 1.69 -22.92
CA LEU A 218 -3.28 2.22 -22.61
C LEU A 218 -4.32 1.51 -23.45
N ILE A 219 -5.36 0.99 -22.80
CA ILE A 219 -6.47 0.32 -23.45
C ILE A 219 -7.73 1.15 -23.21
N LYS A 220 -8.33 1.62 -24.30
CA LYS A 220 -9.57 2.41 -24.29
C LYS A 220 -10.78 1.53 -24.45
N HIS A 221 -11.94 1.96 -23.97
CA HIS A 221 -13.18 1.28 -24.28
C HIS A 221 -13.50 1.40 -25.78
N ASN A 222 -13.63 0.27 -26.48
CA ASN A 222 -14.00 0.24 -27.89
C ASN A 222 -15.49 0.57 -28.05
N ASN A 223 -15.84 1.85 -28.10
CA ASN A 223 -17.21 2.30 -28.38
C ASN A 223 -17.63 2.16 -29.86
N SER A 224 -16.78 1.56 -30.71
CA SER A 224 -16.95 1.57 -32.17
C SER A 224 -16.89 0.15 -32.72
N THR A 225 -18.02 -0.36 -33.23
CA THR A 225 -18.12 -1.63 -33.97
C THR A 225 -17.53 -1.56 -35.39
N SER A 226 -16.44 -0.85 -35.62
CA SER A 226 -15.90 -0.70 -36.97
C SER A 226 -14.41 -0.38 -37.03
N ASN A 227 -13.73 -1.25 -37.79
CA ASN A 227 -12.38 -1.17 -38.35
C ASN A 227 -11.18 -1.56 -37.49
N LYS A 228 -10.57 -2.65 -37.97
CA LYS A 228 -9.27 -3.21 -37.60
C LYS A 228 -8.18 -2.15 -37.79
N ASN A 229 -7.20 -2.20 -36.89
CA ASN A 229 -5.88 -1.53 -36.89
C ASN A 229 -5.81 -0.20 -36.13
N ASP A 230 -5.85 -0.26 -34.80
CA ASP A 230 -5.33 0.84 -33.99
C ASP A 230 -4.04 0.42 -33.27
N ASN A 231 -2.99 1.17 -33.63
CA ASN A 231 -1.63 1.12 -33.13
C ASN A 231 -1.58 1.23 -31.60
N ILE A 232 -0.93 0.26 -30.97
CA ILE A 232 -0.49 0.36 -29.59
C ILE A 232 0.62 1.41 -29.55
N ASN A 233 0.33 2.60 -29.02
CA ASN A 233 1.35 3.57 -28.65
C ASN A 233 2.13 3.02 -27.45
N GLU A 234 3.23 2.32 -27.73
CA GLU A 234 4.23 1.92 -26.75
C GLU A 234 4.81 3.20 -26.14
N ILE A 235 4.50 3.46 -24.86
CA ILE A 235 5.09 4.59 -24.14
C ILE A 235 6.57 4.28 -23.99
N VAL A 236 7.39 4.98 -24.78
CA VAL A 236 8.84 4.98 -24.63
C VAL A 236 9.17 5.53 -23.26
N SER A 237 9.92 4.75 -22.49
CA SER A 237 10.51 5.12 -21.21
C SER A 237 11.11 6.52 -21.30
N ILE A 238 10.55 7.48 -20.55
CA ILE A 238 11.18 8.79 -20.37
C ILE A 238 12.36 8.56 -19.45
N ASP A 239 13.56 8.62 -20.02
CA ASP A 239 14.80 8.74 -19.27
C ASP A 239 14.71 10.01 -18.42
N ASN A 240 14.48 9.82 -17.13
CA ASN A 240 14.57 10.87 -16.13
C ASN A 240 16.05 11.20 -15.95
N GLU A 241 16.57 12.09 -16.79
CA GLU A 241 17.85 12.74 -16.54
C GLU A 241 17.74 13.53 -15.23
N ASN A 242 18.50 13.06 -14.25
CA ASN A 242 18.76 13.77 -13.00
C ASN A 242 19.51 15.08 -13.32
N GLU A 243 18.79 16.20 -13.43
CA GLU A 243 19.43 17.50 -13.18
C GLU A 243 19.37 17.82 -11.69
N SER A 244 20.46 17.45 -11.01
CA SER A 244 20.83 18.07 -9.75
C SER A 244 21.42 19.43 -10.07
N MET A 245 20.70 20.51 -9.77
CA MET A 245 21.24 21.87 -9.81
C MET A 245 20.88 22.56 -8.49
N ASP A 246 21.59 22.19 -7.42
CA ASP A 246 21.72 23.03 -6.23
C ASP A 246 22.71 24.15 -6.60
N SER A 247 22.19 25.32 -6.93
CA SER A 247 22.98 26.56 -6.90
C SER A 247 22.47 27.41 -5.74
N ASP A 248 23.21 27.35 -4.63
CA ASP A 248 23.15 28.34 -3.57
C ASP A 248 23.40 29.74 -4.15
N VAL A 249 22.49 30.68 -3.87
CA VAL A 249 22.75 32.11 -4.01
C VAL A 249 22.41 32.76 -2.66
N GLU A 250 23.38 33.53 -2.19
CA GLU A 250 23.59 34.14 -0.85
C GLU A 250 22.38 34.79 -0.16
#